data_AF-A0A0X3BKE9-F1
#
_entry.id   AF-A0A0X3BKE9-F1
#
_cell.length_a   1.000
_cell.length_b   1.000
_cell.length_c   1.000
_cell.angle_alpha   90.00
_cell.angle_beta   90.00
_cell.angle_gamma   90.00
#
_symmetry.space_group_name_H-M   'P 1'
#
loop_
_entity.id
_entity.type
_entity.pdbx_description
1 polymer ?
#
loop_
_entity_poly.entity_id
_entity_poly.type
_entity_poly.pdbx_seq_one_letter_code
_entity_poly.pdbx_strand_id
1 'polypeptide(L)' 'MILTRLGRPQEAVLACIRALALDRLCIFAWVTYGMVLGRLGKYQEAELALAVAEDLDPQARALYPGNLTMTRA' A
#
# COMPACT_ATOMS: atom_id res chain seq x y z
N MET A 1 -7.33 15.43 7.01
CA MET A 1 -8.08 15.04 5.80
C MET A 1 -7.30 15.52 4.58
N ILE A 2 -7.15 14.66 3.56
CA ILE A 2 -6.85 14.99 2.16
C ILE A 2 -5.36 15.26 1.81
N LEU A 3 -4.54 14.20 1.76
CA LEU A 3 -3.45 14.13 0.77
C LEU A 3 -3.84 13.29 -0.46
N THR A 4 -5.06 12.75 -0.46
CA THR A 4 -5.56 11.80 -1.46
C THR A 4 -6.11 12.43 -2.74
N ARG A 5 -6.07 13.77 -2.89
CA ARG A 5 -6.65 14.50 -4.05
C ARG A 5 -5.67 15.32 -4.87
N LEU A 6 -4.37 15.30 -4.57
CA LEU A 6 -3.38 15.86 -5.48
C LEU A 6 -2.97 14.73 -6.42
N GLY A 7 -3.32 14.85 -7.70
CA GLY A 7 -3.09 13.85 -8.75
C GLY A 7 -1.62 13.58 -9.09
N ARG A 8 -0.78 13.37 -8.07
CA ARG A 8 0.62 12.99 -8.17
C ARG A 8 0.83 11.64 -7.47
N PRO A 9 0.24 10.57 -7.99
CA PRO A 9 0.44 9.23 -7.44
C PRO A 9 1.92 8.82 -7.38
N GLN A 10 2.80 9.41 -8.21
CA GLN A 10 4.25 9.19 -8.12
C GLN A 10 4.86 9.72 -6.81
N GLU A 11 4.36 10.83 -6.26
CA GLU A 11 4.86 11.35 -4.98
C GLU A 11 4.46 10.47 -3.81
N ALA A 12 3.25 9.93 -3.86
CA ALA A 12 2.78 9.00 -2.84
C ALA A 12 3.62 7.71 -2.84
N VAL A 13 3.99 7.20 -4.02
CA VAL A 13 4.97 6.11 -4.16
C VAL A 13 6.32 6.49 -3.54
N LEU A 14 6.86 7.66 -3.88
CA LEU A 14 8.13 8.14 -3.32
C LEU A 14 8.10 8.29 -1.80
N ALA A 15 6.99 8.78 -1.24
CA ALA A 15 6.79 8.88 0.21
C ALA A 15 6.78 7.49 0.86
N CYS A 16 6.10 6.52 0.25
CA CYS A 16 6.11 5.13 0.72
C CYS A 16 7.51 4.52 0.66
N ILE A 17 8.25 4.72 -0.45
CA ILE A 17 9.63 4.22 -0.59
C ILE A 17 10.54 4.84 0.48
N ARG A 18 10.40 6.14 0.77
CA ARG A 18 11.16 6.78 1.85
C ARG A 18 10.80 6.23 3.22
N ALA A 19 9.51 6.02 3.49
CA ALA A 19 9.05 5.41 4.72
C ALA A 19 9.62 3.98 4.89
N LEU A 20 9.57 3.18 3.81
CA LEU A 20 10.15 1.84 3.77
C LEU A 20 11.69 1.86 3.88
N ALA A 21 12.36 2.89 3.39
CA ALA A 21 13.81 3.04 3.54
C ALA A 21 14.21 3.32 4.99
N LEU A 22 13.37 4.04 5.74
CA LEU A 22 13.56 4.30 7.17
C LEU A 22 13.13 3.11 8.03
N ASP A 23 12.01 2.49 7.69
CA ASP A 23 11.45 1.33 8.39
C ASP A 23 10.82 0.36 7.38
N ARG A 24 11.59 -0.68 7.04
CA ARG A 24 11.14 -1.74 6.13
C ARG A 24 10.06 -2.64 6.72
N LEU A 25 9.89 -2.61 8.04
CA LEU A 25 8.89 -3.41 8.77
C LEU A 25 7.60 -2.61 8.99
N CYS A 26 7.53 -1.37 8.49
CA CYS A 26 6.34 -0.55 8.60
C CYS A 26 5.21 -1.08 7.71
N ILE A 27 4.32 -1.87 8.32
CA ILE A 27 3.10 -2.41 7.70
C ILE A 27 2.27 -1.30 7.03
N PHE A 28 2.10 -0.16 7.70
CA PHE A 28 1.35 0.97 7.15
C PHE A 28 1.95 1.52 5.85
N ALA A 29 3.28 1.52 5.73
CA ALA A 29 3.96 1.98 4.52
C ALA A 29 3.74 1.01 3.36
N TRP A 30 3.82 -0.31 3.60
CA TRP A 30 3.50 -1.34 2.60
C TRP A 30 2.05 -1.30 2.12
N VAL A 31 1.10 -1.13 3.05
CA VAL A 31 -0.33 -1.00 2.73
C VAL A 31 -0.62 0.25 1.92
N THR A 32 -0.04 1.40 2.33
CA THR A 32 -0.19 2.66 1.60
C THR A 32 0.43 2.55 0.20
N TYR A 33 1.58 1.89 0.08
CA TYR A 33 2.23 1.62 -1.19
C TYR A 33 1.33 0.80 -2.12
N GLY A 34 0.76 -0.31 -1.62
CA GLY A 34 -0.18 -1.14 -2.38
C GLY A 34 -1.42 -0.36 -2.85
N MET A 35 -2.04 0.43 -1.97
CA MET A 35 -3.20 1.25 -2.35
C MET A 35 -2.88 2.28 -3.44
N VAL A 36 -1.72 2.94 -3.36
CA VAL A 36 -1.27 3.92 -4.35
C VAL A 36 -1.01 3.25 -5.69
N LEU A 37 -0.39 2.06 -5.69
CA LEU A 37 -0.16 1.25 -6.88
C LEU A 37 -1.49 0.78 -7.52
N GLY A 38 -2.47 0.38 -6.72
CA GLY A 38 -3.81 0.05 -7.22
C GLY A 38 -4.50 1.24 -7.91
N ARG A 39 -4.35 2.45 -7.35
CA ARG A 39 -4.85 3.69 -7.99
C ARG A 39 -4.10 4.07 -9.26
N LEU A 40 -2.86 3.60 -9.42
CA LEU A 40 -2.06 3.73 -10.63
C LEU A 40 -2.40 2.67 -11.71
N GLY A 41 -3.34 1.76 -11.43
CA GLY A 41 -3.64 0.62 -12.32
C GLY A 41 -2.60 -0.50 -12.24
N LYS A 42 -1.68 -0.44 -11.28
CA LYS A 42 -0.62 -1.42 -11.07
C LYS A 42 -1.03 -2.47 -10.03
N TYR A 43 -2.07 -3.21 -10.36
CA TYR A 43 -2.69 -4.17 -9.43
C TYR A 43 -1.72 -5.28 -8.99
N GLN A 44 -0.88 -5.77 -9.89
CA GLN A 44 0.07 -6.84 -9.59
C GLN A 44 1.15 -6.42 -8.56
N GLU A 45 1.69 -5.22 -8.72
CA GLU A 45 2.65 -4.64 -7.76
C GLU A 45 1.94 -4.30 -6.43
N ALA A 46 0.67 -3.90 -6.48
CA ALA A 46 -0.13 -3.64 -5.29
C ALA A 46 -0.37 -4.89 -4.44
N GLU A 47 -0.72 -6.01 -5.08
CA GLU A 47 -0.90 -7.29 -4.41
C GLU A 47 0.41 -7.77 -3.76
N LEU A 48 1.55 -7.64 -4.43
CA LEU A 48 2.85 -7.97 -3.86
C LEU A 48 3.17 -7.11 -2.62
N ALA A 49 2.91 -5.81 -2.67
CA ALA A 49 3.13 -4.93 -1.53
C ALA A 49 2.26 -5.30 -0.32
N LEU A 50 1.01 -5.70 -0.58
CA LEU A 50 0.08 -6.14 0.46
C LEU A 50 0.47 -7.52 1.01
N ALA A 51 0.93 -8.44 0.17
CA ALA A 51 1.45 -9.74 0.61
C ALA A 51 2.64 -9.58 1.56
N VAL A 52 3.58 -8.66 1.26
CA VAL A 52 4.68 -8.35 2.19
C VAL A 52 4.16 -7.82 3.52
N ALA A 53 3.11 -7.00 3.52
CA ALA A 53 2.51 -6.52 4.77
C ALA A 53 1.89 -7.66 5.59
N GLU A 54 1.26 -8.64 4.95
CA GLU A 54 0.69 -9.84 5.59
C GLU A 54 1.78 -10.78 6.12
N ASP A 55 2.89 -10.94 5.39
CA ASP A 55 4.05 -11.74 5.81
C ASP A 55 4.75 -11.13 7.04
N LEU A 56 4.79 -9.80 7.14
CA LEU A 56 5.39 -9.08 8.27
C LEU A 56 4.57 -9.20 9.55
N ASP A 57 3.25 -9.10 9.43
CA ASP A 57 2.34 -9.33 10.54
C ASP A 57 1.03 -9.92 10.00
N PRO A 58 0.67 -11.16 10.38
CA PRO A 58 -0.62 -11.74 10.03
C PRO A 58 -1.83 -10.91 10.52
N GLN A 59 -1.66 -10.08 11.56
CA GLN A 59 -2.66 -9.13 12.05
C GLN A 59 -2.73 -7.85 11.22
N ALA A 60 -1.75 -7.59 10.34
CA ALA A 60 -1.78 -6.46 9.41
C ALA A 60 -3.07 -6.45 8.60
N ARG A 61 -3.54 -7.61 8.16
CA ARG A 61 -4.80 -7.74 7.41
C ARG A 61 -6.01 -7.18 8.16
N ALA A 62 -6.02 -7.22 9.49
CA ALA A 62 -7.06 -6.62 10.31
C ALA A 62 -6.96 -5.08 10.37
N LEU A 63 -5.76 -4.50 10.15
CA LEU A 63 -5.56 -3.05 10.10
C LEU A 63 -6.10 -2.40 8.81
N TYR A 64 -6.25 -3.15 7.72
CA TYR A 64 -6.77 -2.62 6.45
C TYR A 64 -7.88 -3.50 5.86
N PRO A 65 -9.10 -3.49 6.44
CA PRO A 65 -10.21 -4.34 5.99
C PRO A 65 -10.68 -4.05 4.54
N GLY A 66 -10.11 -3.05 3.86
CA GLY A 66 -10.49 -2.63 2.51
C GLY A 66 -9.90 -3.42 1.34
N ASN A 67 -8.99 -4.39 1.55
CA ASN A 67 -8.31 -5.07 0.42
C ASN A 67 -9.12 -6.20 -0.24
N LEU A 68 -10.20 -6.68 0.39
CA LEU A 68 -11.11 -7.67 -0.22
C LEU A 68 -11.86 -7.15 -1.46
N THR A 69 -11.80 -5.84 -1.75
CA THR A 69 -12.45 -5.24 -2.93
C THR A 69 -11.53 -5.04 -4.14
N MET A 70 -10.22 -5.31 -4.02
CA MET A 70 -9.32 -5.35 -5.19
C MET A 70 -9.24 -6.72 -5.85
N THR A 71 -9.71 -7.76 -5.17
CA THR A 71 -9.91 -9.09 -5.76
C THR A 71 -11.12 -9.09 -6.69
N ARG A 72 -10.82 -8.98 -7.99
CA ARG A 72 -11.43 -9.72 -9.09
C ARG A 72 -12.96 -9.61 -9.25
N ALA A 73 -13.38 -8.79 -10.22
CA ALA A 73 -14.58 -9.11 -11.00
C ALA A 73 -14.36 -10.42 -11.78
#